data_AF-A0A534P7I7-F1
#
_entry.id   AF-A0A534P7I7-F1
#
_cell.length_a   1.000
_cell.length_b   1.000
_cell.length_c   1.000
_cell.angle_alpha   90.00
_cell.angle_beta   90.00
_cell.angle_gamma   90.00
#
_symmetry.space_group_name_H-M   'P 1'
#
loop_
_entity.id
_entity.type
_entity.pdbx_description
1 polymer ?
#
loop_
_entity_poly.entity_id
_entity_poly.type
_entity_poly.pdbx_seq_one_letter_code
_entity_poly.pdbx_strand_id
1 'polypeptide(L)'
;MKGRLFRIGFLLVLAGGLVLFARARSPRDMVVEVDLTSALPGDIVETDVIVYREGRALARVDDRHGARGAPATLEIPVRARPGGATVEVTLVSAGGASRRTAIAIELTPEGPARLHLH
;
A
#
# COMPACT_ATOMS: atom_id res chain seq x y z
N MET A 1 30.16 41.29 -11.62
CA MET A 1 30.13 39.90 -12.15
C MET A 1 29.88 38.84 -11.07
N LYS A 2 30.44 38.95 -9.86
CA LYS A 2 30.25 37.98 -8.74
C LYS A 2 28.79 37.68 -8.36
N GLY A 3 27.92 38.69 -8.33
CA GLY A 3 26.50 38.52 -7.97
C GLY A 3 25.67 37.68 -8.95
N ARG A 4 26.06 37.60 -10.24
CA ARG A 4 25.37 36.73 -11.21
C ARG A 4 25.72 35.27 -11.00
N LEU A 5 26.99 34.96 -10.68
CA LEU A 5 27.43 33.59 -10.41
C LEU A 5 26.70 32.98 -9.20
N PHE A 6 26.57 33.74 -8.11
CA PHE A 6 25.82 33.29 -6.92
C PHE A 6 24.34 33.06 -7.22
N ARG A 7 23.71 33.93 -8.03
CA ARG A 7 22.31 33.75 -8.44
C ARG A 7 22.12 32.51 -9.31
N ILE A 8 23.02 32.25 -10.24
CA ILE A 8 22.96 31.06 -11.10
C ILE A 8 23.15 29.78 -10.26
N GLY A 9 24.15 29.76 -9.36
CA GLY A 9 24.37 28.64 -8.46
C GLY A 9 23.15 28.36 -7.56
N PHE A 10 22.57 29.40 -6.99
CA PHE A 10 21.34 29.29 -6.19
C PHE A 10 20.16 28.73 -7.01
N LEU A 11 19.94 29.24 -8.22
CA LEU A 11 18.86 28.76 -9.08
C LEU A 11 19.06 27.29 -9.49
N LEU A 12 20.29 26.86 -9.74
CA LEU A 12 20.58 25.45 -10.04
C LEU A 12 20.30 24.53 -8.85
N VAL A 13 20.71 24.93 -7.63
CA VAL A 13 20.40 24.17 -6.41
C VAL A 13 18.90 24.14 -6.16
N LEU A 14 18.21 25.27 -6.32
CA LEU A 14 16.76 25.35 -6.14
C LEU A 14 16.01 24.48 -7.16
N ALA A 15 16.38 24.58 -8.44
CA ALA A 15 15.78 23.77 -9.50
C ALA A 15 16.03 22.27 -9.27
N GLY A 16 17.26 21.88 -8.91
CA GLY A 16 17.60 20.50 -8.58
C GLY A 16 16.81 19.98 -7.39
N GLY A 17 16.73 20.77 -6.30
CA GLY A 17 15.94 20.45 -5.12
C GLY A 17 14.46 20.28 -5.45
N LEU A 18 13.90 21.14 -6.29
CA LEU A 18 12.51 21.08 -6.71
C LEU A 18 12.20 19.81 -7.52
N VAL A 19 13.11 19.43 -8.43
CA VAL A 19 12.98 18.20 -9.23
C VAL A 19 13.00 16.95 -8.35
N LEU A 20 13.94 16.88 -7.40
CA LEU A 20 14.02 15.76 -6.45
C LEU A 20 12.76 15.69 -5.58
N PHE A 21 12.29 16.84 -5.10
CA PHE A 21 11.07 16.93 -4.31
C PHE A 21 9.82 16.50 -5.08
N ALA A 22 9.69 16.93 -6.35
CA ALA A 22 8.59 16.53 -7.22
C ALA A 22 8.62 15.01 -7.47
N ARG A 23 9.81 14.44 -7.70
CA ARG A 23 9.99 13.00 -7.94
C ARG A 23 9.68 12.16 -6.70
N ALA A 24 9.95 12.67 -5.50
CA ALA A 24 9.60 12.01 -4.25
C ALA A 24 8.08 11.97 -4.02
N ARG A 25 7.35 13.02 -4.44
CA ARG A 25 5.88 13.11 -4.31
C ARG A 25 5.08 12.61 -5.51
N SER A 26 5.73 12.02 -6.50
CA SER A 26 5.03 11.49 -7.67
C SER A 26 4.34 10.17 -7.32
N PRO A 27 3.06 9.97 -7.67
CA PRO A 27 2.40 8.69 -7.53
C PRO A 27 3.13 7.60 -8.34
N ARG A 28 3.25 6.42 -7.75
CA ARG A 28 3.87 5.24 -8.35
C ARG A 28 2.99 4.02 -8.12
N ASP A 29 3.14 3.04 -8.99
CA ASP A 29 2.51 1.73 -8.82
C ASP A 29 3.35 0.94 -7.79
N MET A 30 2.69 0.45 -6.75
CA MET A 30 3.25 -0.31 -5.63
C MET A 30 2.33 -1.49 -5.34
N VAL A 31 2.80 -2.45 -4.54
CA VAL A 31 2.04 -3.65 -4.18
C VAL A 31 1.99 -3.81 -2.67
N VAL A 32 0.81 -4.17 -2.17
CA VAL A 32 0.63 -4.64 -0.79
C VAL A 32 0.38 -6.15 -0.86
N GLU A 33 1.15 -6.91 -0.11
CA GLU A 33 0.98 -8.36 0.04
C GLU A 33 0.34 -8.64 1.39
N VAL A 34 -0.84 -9.24 1.38
CA VAL A 34 -1.50 -9.73 2.59
C VAL A 34 -1.29 -11.22 2.68
N ASP A 35 -0.54 -11.65 3.70
CA ASP A 35 -0.29 -13.04 4.01
C ASP A 35 -1.46 -13.61 4.85
N LEU A 36 -2.14 -14.59 4.26
CA LEU A 36 -3.27 -15.32 4.82
C LEU A 36 -2.88 -16.72 5.29
N THR A 37 -1.58 -17.08 5.29
CA THR A 37 -1.10 -18.44 5.66
C THR A 37 -1.43 -18.85 7.10
N SER A 38 -1.75 -17.91 7.98
CA SER A 38 -2.23 -18.18 9.33
C SER A 38 -3.65 -18.75 9.37
N ALA A 39 -4.44 -18.56 8.31
CA ALA A 39 -5.76 -19.16 8.17
C ALA A 39 -5.66 -20.55 7.55
N LEU A 40 -6.49 -21.50 8.00
CA LEU A 40 -6.51 -22.83 7.42
C LEU A 40 -7.05 -22.76 5.97
N PRO A 41 -6.52 -23.59 5.05
CA PRO A 41 -7.04 -23.66 3.69
C PRO A 41 -8.54 -23.99 3.68
N GLY A 42 -9.34 -23.20 2.97
CA GLY A 42 -10.80 -23.38 2.90
C GLY A 42 -11.59 -22.66 3.99
N ASP A 43 -10.93 -22.10 5.01
CA ASP A 43 -11.66 -21.43 6.10
C ASP A 43 -12.18 -20.06 5.69
N ILE A 44 -11.47 -19.32 4.85
CA ILE A 44 -11.87 -17.98 4.42
C ILE A 44 -12.71 -18.07 3.14
N VAL A 45 -13.94 -17.53 3.20
CA VAL A 45 -14.92 -17.50 2.09
C VAL A 45 -15.12 -16.11 1.50
N GLU A 46 -14.77 -15.05 2.22
CA GLU A 46 -14.80 -13.68 1.72
C GLU A 46 -13.63 -12.90 2.30
N THR A 47 -13.05 -12.01 1.50
CA THR A 47 -11.97 -11.13 1.89
C THR A 47 -12.24 -9.73 1.34
N ASP A 48 -12.35 -8.76 2.23
CA ASP A 48 -12.44 -7.35 1.89
C ASP A 48 -11.21 -6.64 2.44
N VAL A 49 -10.33 -6.21 1.54
CA VAL A 49 -9.09 -5.49 1.86
C VAL A 49 -9.21 -4.09 1.33
N ILE A 50 -9.03 -3.10 2.19
CA ILE A 50 -9.09 -1.70 1.82
C ILE A 50 -7.80 -1.02 2.28
N VAL A 51 -7.12 -0.38 1.33
CA VAL A 51 -5.91 0.40 1.59
C VAL A 51 -6.32 1.86 1.67
N TYR A 52 -6.11 2.49 2.82
CA TYR A 52 -6.41 3.89 3.07
C TYR A 52 -5.14 4.71 3.31
N ARG A 53 -5.20 5.98 2.96
CA ARG A 53 -4.25 6.99 3.41
C ARG A 53 -5.01 8.26 3.76
N GLU A 54 -4.76 8.80 4.95
CA GLU A 54 -5.34 10.08 5.40
C GLU A 54 -6.87 10.12 5.21
N GLY A 55 -7.55 8.99 5.49
CA GLY A 55 -9.01 8.86 5.33
C GLY A 55 -9.51 8.65 3.90
N ARG A 56 -8.63 8.55 2.90
CA ARG A 56 -8.98 8.28 1.50
C ARG A 56 -8.62 6.85 1.11
N ALA A 57 -9.56 6.12 0.51
CA ALA A 57 -9.29 4.82 -0.09
C ALA A 57 -8.39 4.97 -1.32
N LEU A 58 -7.29 4.21 -1.33
CA LEU A 58 -6.33 4.11 -2.43
C LEU A 58 -6.64 2.89 -3.31
N ALA A 59 -7.02 1.78 -2.69
CA ALA A 59 -7.41 0.54 -3.36
C ALA A 59 -8.39 -0.23 -2.49
N ARG A 60 -9.23 -1.05 -3.11
CA ARG A 60 -10.11 -2.02 -2.45
C ARG A 60 -10.13 -3.31 -3.27
N VAL A 61 -10.01 -4.43 -2.58
CA VAL A 61 -10.18 -5.77 -3.14
C VAL A 61 -11.26 -6.45 -2.31
N ASP A 62 -12.33 -6.86 -2.96
CA ASP A 62 -13.45 -7.58 -2.36
C ASP A 62 -13.64 -8.87 -3.16
N ASP A 63 -13.16 -9.97 -2.60
CA ASP A 63 -13.15 -11.27 -3.25
C ASP A 63 -13.94 -12.28 -2.43
N ARG A 64 -14.79 -13.03 -3.14
CA ARG A 64 -15.45 -14.23 -2.61
C ARG A 64 -14.72 -15.47 -3.09
N HIS A 65 -14.36 -16.31 -2.13
CA HIS A 65 -13.62 -17.53 -2.36
C HIS A 65 -14.57 -18.73 -2.41
N GLY A 66 -14.40 -19.57 -3.44
CA GLY A 66 -15.16 -20.81 -3.58
C GLY A 66 -14.67 -21.91 -2.63
N ALA A 67 -15.06 -23.15 -2.90
CA ALA A 67 -14.72 -24.32 -2.05
C ALA A 67 -13.21 -24.59 -1.87
N ARG A 68 -12.34 -23.92 -2.64
CA ARG A 68 -10.87 -23.98 -2.48
C ARG A 68 -10.33 -23.00 -1.42
N GLY A 69 -11.15 -22.07 -0.93
CA GLY A 69 -10.77 -21.04 0.03
C GLY A 69 -9.92 -19.93 -0.57
N ALA A 70 -9.58 -18.95 0.27
CA ALA A 70 -8.69 -17.85 -0.10
C ALA A 70 -7.27 -18.34 -0.46
N PRO A 71 -6.56 -17.64 -1.35
CA PRO A 71 -5.14 -17.92 -1.60
C PRO A 71 -4.30 -17.62 -0.36
N ALA A 72 -3.10 -18.20 -0.28
CA ALA A 72 -2.15 -17.96 0.81
C ALA A 72 -1.68 -16.50 0.88
N THR A 73 -1.65 -15.82 -0.26
CA THR A 73 -1.22 -14.42 -0.36
C THR A 73 -2.16 -13.68 -1.31
N LEU A 74 -2.59 -12.49 -0.90
CA LEU A 74 -3.33 -11.55 -1.74
C LEU A 74 -2.43 -10.38 -2.11
N GLU A 75 -2.32 -10.11 -3.41
CA GLU A 75 -1.59 -8.96 -3.93
C GLU A 75 -2.57 -7.84 -4.28
N ILE A 76 -2.40 -6.67 -3.66
CA ILE A 76 -3.20 -5.49 -3.91
C ILE A 76 -2.33 -4.44 -4.62
N PRO A 77 -2.55 -4.19 -5.91
CA PRO A 77 -1.87 -3.10 -6.62
C PRO A 77 -2.41 -1.75 -6.16
N VAL A 78 -1.51 -0.83 -5.80
CA VAL A 78 -1.84 0.49 -5.28
C VAL A 78 -1.07 1.54 -6.04
N ARG A 79 -1.77 2.52 -6.62
CA ARG A 79 -1.12 3.70 -7.22
C ARG A 79 -1.19 4.89 -6.27
N ALA A 80 -0.09 5.14 -5.57
CA ALA A 80 -0.02 6.21 -4.57
C ALA A 80 1.38 6.81 -4.47
N ARG A 81 1.53 7.92 -3.73
CA ARG A 81 2.87 8.41 -3.37
C ARG A 81 3.51 7.42 -2.39
N PRO A 82 4.84 7.25 -2.35
CA PRO A 82 5.49 6.54 -1.25
C PRO A 82 5.15 7.20 0.09
N GLY A 83 5.04 6.42 1.17
CA GLY A 83 4.67 6.92 2.50
C GLY A 83 3.76 5.98 3.30
N GLY A 84 3.45 6.38 4.53
CA GLY A 84 2.55 5.65 5.41
C GLY A 84 1.13 5.47 4.85
N ALA A 85 0.55 4.29 5.07
CA ALA A 85 -0.82 3.94 4.73
C ALA A 85 -1.39 2.99 5.80
N THR A 86 -2.71 2.84 5.84
CA THR A 86 -3.40 1.88 6.69
C THR A 86 -4.06 0.85 5.81
N VAL A 87 -3.79 -0.42 6.05
CA VAL A 87 -4.52 -1.52 5.40
C VAL A 87 -5.52 -2.06 6.40
N GLU A 88 -6.76 -2.10 5.97
CA GLU A 88 -7.84 -2.74 6.68
C GLU A 88 -8.20 -4.03 5.97
N VAL A 89 -8.20 -5.14 6.71
CA VAL A 89 -8.55 -6.45 6.20
C VAL A 89 -9.73 -6.97 6.99
N THR A 90 -10.79 -7.33 6.28
CA THR A 90 -11.94 -8.05 6.81
C THR A 90 -11.95 -9.44 6.18
N LEU A 91 -11.89 -10.46 7.04
CA LEU A 91 -11.98 -11.86 6.64
C LEU A 91 -13.31 -12.42 7.13
N VAL A 92 -14.00 -13.16 6.27
CA VAL A 92 -15.19 -13.93 6.65
C VAL A 92 -14.88 -15.40 6.51
N SER A 93 -15.11 -16.14 7.59
CA SER A 93 -14.90 -17.58 7.64
C SER A 93 -16.12 -18.35 7.14
N ALA A 94 -15.96 -19.60 6.69
CA ALA A 94 -17.05 -20.45 6.22
C ALA A 94 -18.18 -20.65 7.25
N GLY A 95 -17.82 -20.62 8.55
CA GLY A 95 -18.79 -20.64 9.66
C GLY A 95 -19.49 -19.30 9.94
N GLY A 96 -19.27 -18.27 9.12
CA GLY A 96 -19.87 -16.94 9.27
C GLY A 96 -19.15 -16.00 10.24
N ALA A 97 -18.06 -16.45 10.86
CA ALA A 97 -17.25 -15.60 11.74
C ALA A 97 -16.51 -14.52 10.91
N SER A 98 -16.66 -13.26 11.30
CA SER A 98 -15.94 -12.13 10.68
C SER A 98 -14.84 -11.62 11.60
N ARG A 99 -13.63 -11.43 11.06
CA ARG A 99 -12.49 -10.81 11.75
C ARG A 99 -12.05 -9.59 10.95
N ARG A 100 -11.93 -8.44 11.62
CA ARG A 100 -11.43 -7.20 11.03
C ARG A 100 -10.13 -6.79 11.72
N THR A 101 -9.10 -6.50 10.92
CA THR A 101 -7.77 -6.10 11.37
C THR A 101 -7.33 -4.87 10.60
N ALA A 102 -6.79 -3.86 11.29
CA ALA A 102 -6.23 -2.66 10.67
C ALA A 102 -4.76 -2.51 11.06
N ILE A 103 -3.87 -2.40 10.07
CA ILE A 103 -2.42 -2.33 10.27
C ILE A 103 -1.85 -1.16 9.49
N ALA A 104 -0.99 -0.38 10.14
CA ALA A 104 -0.22 0.67 9.48
C ALA A 104 0.97 0.05 8.75
N ILE A 105 1.17 0.44 7.49
CA ILE A 105 2.29 0.03 6.65
C ILE A 105 2.97 1.23 6.00
N GLU A 106 4.20 1.02 5.55
CA GLU A 106 4.90 1.98 4.70
C GLU A 106 4.82 1.50 3.24
N LEU A 107 4.22 2.31 2.37
CA LEU A 107 4.20 2.02 0.94
C LEU A 107 5.52 2.49 0.31
N THR A 108 6.26 1.54 -0.27
CA THR A 108 7.53 1.83 -0.94
C THR A 108 7.52 1.33 -2.38
N PRO A 109 8.27 1.97 -3.28
CA PRO A 109 8.45 1.49 -4.65
C PRO A 109 9.54 0.40 -4.77
N GLU A 110 10.25 0.08 -3.67
CA GLU A 110 11.39 -0.84 -3.68
C GLU A 110 10.98 -2.30 -3.53
N GLY A 111 9.77 -2.57 -3.02
CA GLY A 111 9.23 -3.91 -2.88
C GLY A 111 7.83 -3.91 -2.27
N PRO A 112 7.18 -5.08 -2.24
CA PRO A 112 5.85 -5.23 -1.69
C PRO A 112 5.82 -4.96 -0.19
N ALA A 113 4.82 -4.21 0.27
CA ALA A 113 4.57 -4.05 1.69
C ALA A 113 3.86 -5.29 2.21
N ARG A 114 4.56 -6.12 3.00
CA ARG A 114 4.05 -7.39 3.50
C ARG A 114 3.30 -7.23 4.82
N LEU A 115 2.18 -7.92 4.92
CA LEU A 115 1.25 -7.83 6.03
C LEU A 115 0.93 -9.24 6.50
N HIS A 116 1.42 -9.62 7.69
CA HIS A 116 1.11 -10.91 8.29
C HIS A 116 -0.11 -10.76 9.19
N LEU A 117 -1.19 -11.47 8.88
CA LEU A 117 -2.36 -11.54 9.75
C LEU A 117 -2.12 -12.64 10.80
N HIS A 118 -2.28 -12.31 12.08
CA HIS A 118 -2.28 -13.25 13.19
C HIS A 118 -3.72 -13.51 13.70
#